data_AF-A0A163WRA1-F1
#
_entry.id   AF-A0A163WRA1-F1
#
_cell.length_a   1.000
_cell.length_b   1.000
_cell.length_c   1.000
_cell.angle_alpha   90.00
_cell.angle_beta   90.00
_cell.angle_gamma   90.00
#
_symmetry.space_group_name_H-M   'P 1'
#
loop_
_entity.id
_entity.type
_entity.pdbx_description
1 polymer ?
#
loop_
_entity_poly.entity_id
_entity_poly.type
_entity_poly.pdbx_seq_one_letter_code
_entity_poly.pdbx_strand_id
1 'polypeptide(L)'
;MTSFPCFRLRGLVAALASLLVAQPVAAVERLTFTLPLLDESISLDLSQATNAQQLIDSNPDLQELDWAGDGSVQKLIEALLTAPLPEETSSIVRQSLGHPLFEQLLLTASELVEVKGLPVDTSGRMVSEALAAAYRDDEPHLLGFLRHVPGDELSINLQELAFYAKRLRSNQDDARALVQKGSAAEPVASTIVAAAASGWTRRQRSIAVNHRPQPLQVTVISPTGLSNGRLVVISHGLWDAPSSFEGWAHLLAAHGYSVVLPGHPGSDSKQQESLLEGKQPPPASEELRLRPLDVTAVIDAVETGSLLSGSSVQTDSVAVVGHSWGATAALQLGGLQTTSRKLSSRCQDPRDPDRNLSWVLQCSWLKGADQGSLGDTRVRSVVVVSPPLRLLFDESSGPSMHAKALLVSGTRDWVVPSDPEAVVPLRNGQPLANGHRIVLASGGDHFNLWAPVGAEQPPVLGPLILAWINDHLGITDSLSFKGGGWGHQRVPLIDVTGQL
;
A
#
# COMPACT_ATOMS: atom_id res chain seq x y z
N MET A 1 23.43 69.40 -21.08
CA MET A 1 24.65 69.79 -20.35
C MET A 1 24.25 70.15 -18.93
N THR A 2 24.95 69.58 -17.94
CA THR A 2 25.13 70.07 -16.54
C THR A 2 23.88 70.21 -15.65
N SER A 3 23.80 69.78 -14.39
CA SER A 3 24.75 69.19 -13.44
C SER A 3 23.98 68.66 -12.21
N PHE A 4 24.63 67.73 -11.50
CA PHE A 4 24.42 67.18 -10.14
C PHE A 4 23.57 67.94 -9.11
N PRO A 5 23.10 67.20 -8.08
CA PRO A 5 23.72 67.43 -6.78
C PRO A 5 24.20 66.17 -6.04
N CYS A 6 25.03 66.47 -5.06
CA CYS A 6 25.96 65.65 -4.32
C CYS A 6 25.31 64.90 -3.14
N PHE A 7 25.91 63.76 -2.80
CA PHE A 7 25.65 62.87 -1.67
C PHE A 7 25.71 63.55 -0.29
N ARG A 8 24.90 63.06 0.67
CA ARG A 8 25.39 62.66 2.00
C ARG A 8 24.67 61.42 2.55
N LEU A 9 25.50 60.48 2.97
CA LEU A 9 25.26 59.16 3.57
C LEU A 9 24.70 59.25 5.01
N ARG A 10 23.83 58.31 5.38
CA ARG A 10 23.61 57.65 6.72
C ARG A 10 22.14 57.17 6.77
N GLY A 11 21.77 55.93 7.03
CA GLY A 11 22.52 54.71 7.34
C GLY A 11 21.58 53.50 7.26
N LEU A 12 22.18 52.35 6.96
CA LEU A 12 21.98 51.07 7.64
C LEU A 12 20.90 51.12 8.74
N VAL A 13 19.71 50.53 8.49
CA VAL A 13 18.99 49.55 9.33
C VAL A 13 17.71 49.18 8.57
N ALA A 14 17.73 48.09 7.81
CA ALA A 14 16.52 47.32 7.45
C ALA A 14 16.94 45.98 6.80
N ALA A 15 17.91 45.31 7.40
CA ALA A 15 18.22 43.90 7.13
C ALA A 15 18.26 43.19 8.48
N LEU A 16 17.15 43.26 9.20
CA LEU A 16 16.89 42.43 10.38
C LEU A 16 15.80 41.45 9.97
N ALA A 17 16.30 40.29 9.53
CA ALA A 17 15.73 38.98 9.78
C ALA A 17 14.23 38.98 10.11
N SER A 18 13.40 38.80 9.09
CA SER A 18 12.20 37.97 9.21
C SER A 18 12.64 36.51 9.41
N LEU A 19 13.25 36.23 10.58
CA LEU A 19 13.12 34.94 11.23
C LEU A 19 11.65 34.88 11.64
N LEU A 20 10.80 34.39 10.73
CA LEU A 20 9.56 33.74 11.11
C LEU A 20 9.98 32.56 11.98
N VAL A 21 10.11 32.80 13.28
CA VAL A 21 10.03 31.74 14.27
C VAL A 21 8.64 31.18 14.06
N ALA A 22 8.57 30.00 13.44
CA ALA A 22 7.34 29.22 13.41
C ALA A 22 6.90 29.10 14.87
N GLN A 23 5.81 29.78 15.23
CA GLN A 23 5.22 29.61 16.55
C GLN A 23 4.87 28.12 16.65
N PRO A 24 5.22 27.43 17.76
CA PRO A 24 4.76 26.07 17.96
C PRO A 24 3.24 26.10 17.86
N VAL A 25 2.69 25.38 16.89
CA VAL A 25 1.24 25.22 16.79
C VAL A 25 0.83 24.45 18.04
N ALA A 26 -0.14 24.98 18.80
CA ALA A 26 -0.61 24.33 20.01
C ALA A 26 -1.17 22.95 19.65
N ALA A 27 -0.72 21.93 20.39
CA ALA A 27 -1.24 20.58 20.28
C ALA A 27 -2.66 20.51 20.86
N VAL A 28 -3.43 19.49 20.45
CA VAL A 28 -4.77 19.23 20.99
C VAL A 28 -4.75 19.24 22.51
N GLU A 29 -5.48 20.20 23.09
CA GLU A 29 -5.58 20.36 24.54
C GLU A 29 -6.75 19.55 25.12
N ARG A 30 -7.76 19.22 24.31
CA ARG A 30 -8.95 18.49 24.75
C ARG A 30 -9.32 17.35 23.81
N LEU A 31 -9.58 16.17 24.36
CA LEU A 31 -10.14 15.03 23.63
C LEU A 31 -11.56 14.74 24.11
N THR A 32 -12.53 14.82 23.22
CA THR A 32 -13.95 14.55 23.50
C THR A 32 -14.37 13.24 22.82
N PHE A 33 -14.98 12.34 23.58
CA PHE A 33 -15.60 11.12 23.07
C PHE A 33 -17.11 11.22 23.13
N THR A 34 -17.79 10.99 22.02
CA THR A 34 -19.25 10.81 22.01
C THR A 34 -19.57 9.35 22.28
N LEU A 35 -20.28 9.08 23.37
CA LEU A 35 -20.65 7.72 23.80
C LEU A 35 -21.75 7.13 22.91
N PRO A 36 -21.72 5.82 22.64
CA PRO A 36 -22.78 5.17 21.88
C PRO A 36 -24.11 5.19 22.65
N LEU A 37 -25.22 5.37 21.93
CA LEU A 37 -26.62 5.23 22.39
C LEU A 37 -27.16 6.31 23.35
N LEU A 38 -26.32 7.22 23.86
CA LEU A 38 -26.72 8.19 24.89
C LEU A 38 -26.56 9.67 24.47
N ASP A 39 -25.92 9.95 23.33
CA ASP A 39 -25.53 11.31 22.88
C ASP A 39 -24.75 12.14 23.93
N GLU A 40 -24.28 11.50 24.99
CA GLU A 40 -23.44 12.08 26.04
C GLU A 40 -21.98 12.10 25.59
N SER A 41 -21.25 13.11 26.06
CA SER A 41 -19.82 13.26 25.76
C SER A 41 -18.95 13.23 27.01
N ILE A 42 -17.77 12.62 26.89
CA ILE A 42 -16.72 12.64 27.91
C ILE A 42 -15.56 13.44 27.36
N SER A 43 -15.13 14.49 28.06
CA SER A 43 -13.97 15.30 27.68
C SER A 43 -12.78 15.03 28.59
N LEU A 44 -11.61 14.85 27.99
CA LEU A 44 -10.32 14.70 28.64
C LEU A 44 -9.46 15.94 28.39
N ASP A 45 -8.86 16.50 29.43
CA ASP A 45 -7.85 17.56 29.32
C ASP A 45 -6.46 16.93 29.13
N LEU A 46 -5.86 17.14 27.97
CA LEU A 46 -4.56 16.60 27.58
C LEU A 46 -3.40 17.53 27.91
N SER A 47 -3.67 18.79 28.30
CA SER A 47 -2.65 19.86 28.37
C SER A 47 -1.53 19.57 29.37
N GLN A 48 -1.84 18.87 30.47
CA GLN A 48 -0.89 18.57 31.55
C GLN A 48 -0.73 17.07 31.83
N ALA A 49 -1.51 16.21 31.18
CA ALA A 49 -1.56 14.79 31.50
C ALA A 49 -0.50 14.00 30.74
N THR A 50 0.24 13.16 31.47
CA THR A 50 1.30 12.25 30.96
C THR A 50 0.93 10.78 31.07
N ASN A 51 -0.14 10.47 31.80
CA ASN A 51 -0.64 9.13 32.00
C ASN A 51 -2.15 9.15 32.24
N ALA A 52 -2.78 7.98 32.19
CA ALA A 52 -4.23 7.86 32.39
C ALA A 52 -4.71 8.32 33.77
N GLN A 53 -3.91 8.11 34.83
CA GLN A 53 -4.27 8.56 36.18
C GLN A 53 -4.46 10.07 36.21
N GLN A 54 -3.54 10.83 35.61
CA GLN A 54 -3.65 12.29 35.53
C GLN A 54 -4.85 12.76 34.70
N LEU A 55 -5.30 11.98 33.72
CA LEU A 55 -6.52 12.25 32.95
C LEU A 55 -7.80 12.02 33.77
N ILE A 56 -7.78 11.05 34.69
CA ILE A 56 -8.89 10.81 35.62
C ILE A 56 -8.89 11.86 36.72
N ASP A 57 -7.72 12.15 37.30
CA ASP A 57 -7.59 13.12 38.39
C ASP A 57 -8.01 14.54 37.97
N SER A 58 -7.99 14.86 36.68
CA SER A 58 -8.43 16.13 36.12
C SER A 58 -9.93 16.18 35.78
N ASN A 59 -10.67 15.07 35.85
CA ASN A 59 -12.09 14.99 35.51
C ASN A 59 -12.92 14.33 36.63
N PRO A 60 -13.72 15.11 37.38
CA PRO A 60 -14.54 14.60 38.49
C PRO A 60 -15.52 13.48 38.10
N ASP A 61 -16.11 13.54 36.91
CA ASP A 61 -17.07 12.52 36.44
C ASP A 61 -16.34 11.18 36.21
N LEU A 62 -15.10 11.23 35.71
CA LEU A 62 -14.27 10.04 35.55
C LEU A 62 -13.80 9.47 36.88
N GLN A 63 -13.53 10.31 37.89
CA GLN A 63 -13.20 9.82 39.23
C GLN A 63 -14.36 9.04 39.84
N GLU A 64 -15.59 9.57 39.72
CA GLU A 64 -16.78 8.89 40.22
C GLU A 64 -17.03 7.57 39.48
N LEU A 65 -16.91 7.57 38.15
CA LEU A 65 -17.04 6.37 37.34
C LEU A 65 -15.96 5.33 37.62
N ASP A 66 -14.71 5.76 37.81
CA ASP A 66 -13.60 4.86 38.13
C ASP A 66 -13.73 4.25 39.53
N TRP A 67 -14.16 5.06 40.50
CA TRP A 67 -14.47 4.58 41.85
C TRP A 67 -15.62 3.57 41.85
N ALA A 68 -16.72 3.88 41.15
CA ALA A 68 -17.85 2.95 41.00
C ALA A 68 -17.47 1.68 40.24
N GLY A 69 -16.51 1.78 39.31
CA GLY A 69 -16.01 0.70 38.47
C GLY A 69 -14.79 -0.04 39.02
N ASP A 70 -14.36 0.22 40.26
CA ASP A 70 -13.17 -0.40 40.90
C ASP A 70 -11.89 -0.31 40.04
N GLY A 71 -11.59 0.88 39.53
CA GLY A 71 -10.40 1.13 38.71
C GLY A 71 -10.50 0.68 37.25
N SER A 72 -11.70 0.30 36.78
CA SER A 72 -11.88 -0.19 35.40
C SER A 72 -11.81 0.90 34.34
N VAL A 73 -12.18 2.15 34.69
CA VAL A 73 -12.11 3.29 33.78
C VAL A 73 -10.65 3.67 33.55
N GLN A 74 -9.83 3.67 34.62
CA GLN A 74 -8.39 3.86 34.54
C GLN A 74 -7.75 2.84 33.60
N LYS A 75 -7.98 1.55 33.84
CA LYS A 75 -7.41 0.49 32.99
C LYS A 75 -7.82 0.64 31.53
N LEU A 76 -9.06 1.08 31.27
CA LEU A 76 -9.53 1.35 29.91
C LEU A 76 -8.78 2.52 29.27
N ILE A 77 -8.67 3.66 29.97
CA ILE A 77 -7.96 4.84 29.49
C ILE A 77 -6.46 4.52 29.28
N GLU A 78 -5.84 3.77 30.20
CA GLU A 78 -4.46 3.27 30.05
C GLU A 78 -4.32 2.43 28.78
N ALA A 79 -5.22 1.46 28.58
CA ALA A 79 -5.20 0.59 27.41
C ALA A 79 -5.43 1.33 26.09
N LEU A 80 -6.18 2.44 26.11
CA LEU A 80 -6.52 3.21 24.91
C LEU A 80 -5.47 4.27 24.56
N LEU A 81 -5.01 5.03 25.56
CA LEU A 81 -4.24 6.25 25.34
C LEU A 81 -2.73 6.06 25.52
N THR A 82 -2.31 5.23 26.47
CA THR A 82 -0.90 5.14 26.89
C THR A 82 -0.28 3.76 26.70
N ALA A 83 -1.07 2.74 26.41
CA ALA A 83 -0.54 1.43 26.07
C ALA A 83 0.24 1.51 24.75
N PRO A 84 1.45 0.95 24.69
CA PRO A 84 2.22 0.92 23.46
C PRO A 84 1.44 0.14 22.40
N LEU A 85 1.49 0.63 21.16
CA LEU A 85 0.97 -0.13 20.04
C LEU A 85 1.69 -1.49 19.96
N PRO A 86 0.99 -2.61 19.68
CA PRO A 86 1.62 -3.90 19.47
C PRO A 86 2.79 -3.80 18.49
N GLU A 87 3.89 -4.54 18.71
CA GLU A 87 5.10 -4.44 17.88
C GLU A 87 4.83 -4.63 16.39
N GLU A 88 3.88 -5.50 16.04
CA GLU A 88 3.52 -5.71 14.63
C GLU A 88 2.86 -4.46 14.05
N THR A 89 1.94 -3.83 14.80
CA THR A 89 1.28 -2.60 14.39
C THR A 89 2.27 -1.45 14.30
N SER A 90 3.22 -1.35 15.22
CA SER A 90 4.22 -0.29 15.22
C SER A 90 5.27 -0.47 14.12
N SER A 91 5.62 -1.72 13.78
CA SER A 91 6.43 -2.02 12.59
C SER A 91 5.71 -1.61 11.31
N ILE A 92 4.41 -1.90 11.19
CA ILE A 92 3.58 -1.54 10.04
C ILE A 92 3.56 -0.03 9.85
N VAL A 93 3.25 0.72 10.91
CA VAL A 93 3.20 2.18 10.86
C VAL A 93 4.55 2.74 10.42
N ARG A 94 5.65 2.31 11.05
CA ARG A 94 7.00 2.77 10.69
C ARG A 94 7.37 2.50 9.23
N GLN A 95 6.98 1.34 8.70
CA GLN A 95 7.21 1.00 7.30
C GLN A 95 6.29 1.76 6.33
N SER A 96 5.13 2.20 6.79
CA SER A 96 4.16 2.95 5.97
C SER A 96 4.41 4.46 5.99
N LEU A 97 5.11 4.99 6.99
CA LEU A 97 5.40 6.42 7.10
C LEU A 97 6.17 6.92 5.87
N GLY A 98 5.71 8.04 5.31
CA GLY A 98 6.22 8.59 4.05
C GLY A 98 5.76 7.84 2.80
N HIS A 99 4.97 6.76 2.93
CA HIS A 99 4.35 6.13 1.78
C HIS A 99 3.18 6.99 1.29
N PRO A 100 3.13 7.36 0.00
CA PRO A 100 2.21 8.41 -0.39
C PRO A 100 0.72 7.99 -0.38
N LEU A 101 0.41 6.72 -0.71
CA LEU A 101 -0.94 6.19 -0.51
C LEU A 101 -1.31 6.12 0.98
N PHE A 102 -0.35 5.83 1.87
CA PHE A 102 -0.63 5.80 3.30
C PHE A 102 -1.06 7.17 3.81
N GLU A 103 -0.33 8.23 3.43
CA GLU A 103 -0.67 9.62 3.78
C GLU A 103 -2.07 10.01 3.29
N GLN A 104 -2.42 9.65 2.05
CA GLN A 104 -3.75 9.92 1.54
C GLN A 104 -4.85 9.13 2.26
N LEU A 105 -4.58 7.90 2.70
CA LEU A 105 -5.56 7.12 3.45
C LEU A 105 -5.77 7.65 4.87
N LEU A 106 -4.74 8.26 5.47
CA LEU A 106 -4.89 8.96 6.74
C LEU A 106 -5.86 10.14 6.64
N LEU A 107 -5.98 10.79 5.47
CA LEU A 107 -7.01 11.79 5.22
C LEU A 107 -8.42 11.18 5.38
N THR A 108 -8.68 10.03 4.76
CA THR A 108 -9.98 9.35 4.89
C THR A 108 -10.24 8.91 6.33
N ALA A 109 -9.20 8.50 7.06
CA ALA A 109 -9.32 8.19 8.49
C ALA A 109 -9.62 9.44 9.33
N SER A 110 -9.10 10.61 8.93
CA SER A 110 -9.35 11.88 9.61
C SER A 110 -10.80 12.35 9.46
N GLU A 111 -11.55 11.91 8.44
CA GLU A 111 -12.99 12.21 8.31
C GLU A 111 -13.82 11.60 9.46
N LEU A 112 -13.28 10.62 10.19
CA LEU A 112 -13.92 10.02 11.38
C LEU A 112 -13.68 10.84 12.66
N VAL A 113 -12.92 11.93 12.55
CA VAL A 113 -12.42 12.71 13.68
C VAL A 113 -12.59 14.20 13.40
N GLU A 114 -13.21 14.93 14.33
CA GLU A 114 -13.40 16.37 14.19
C GLU A 114 -12.31 17.12 14.97
N VAL A 115 -11.47 17.90 14.29
CA VAL A 115 -10.45 18.76 14.93
C VAL A 115 -10.95 20.21 14.91
N LYS A 116 -11.22 20.80 16.08
CA LYS A 116 -11.52 22.24 16.22
C LYS A 116 -10.25 23.05 16.41
N GLY A 117 -10.26 24.30 15.93
CA GLY A 117 -9.14 25.24 16.07
C GLY A 117 -8.22 25.31 14.85
N LEU A 118 -8.44 24.48 13.82
CA LEU A 118 -7.69 24.50 12.57
C LEU A 118 -8.57 24.31 11.33
N PRO A 119 -8.10 24.75 10.14
CA PRO A 119 -8.66 24.30 8.87
C PRO A 119 -8.55 22.77 8.78
N VAL A 120 -9.57 22.12 8.23
CA VAL A 120 -9.55 20.68 7.92
C VAL A 120 -8.28 20.35 7.12
N ASP A 121 -7.47 19.40 7.60
CA ASP A 121 -6.35 18.88 6.81
C ASP A 121 -6.92 18.26 5.54
N THR A 122 -6.56 18.78 4.38
CA THR A 122 -7.00 18.24 3.08
C THR A 122 -5.96 17.31 2.45
N SER A 123 -4.84 17.08 3.12
CA SER A 123 -3.67 16.36 2.59
C SER A 123 -3.34 15.07 3.34
N GLY A 124 -3.81 14.90 4.58
CA GLY A 124 -3.43 13.79 5.47
C GLY A 124 -2.03 13.94 6.09
N ARG A 125 -1.30 15.00 5.73
CA ARG A 125 0.07 15.26 6.19
C ARG A 125 0.12 15.59 7.68
N MET A 126 -0.90 16.26 8.22
CA MET A 126 -0.96 16.56 9.65
C MET A 126 -0.91 15.27 10.48
N VAL A 127 -1.70 14.28 10.09
CA VAL A 127 -1.78 12.98 10.77
C VAL A 127 -0.46 12.23 10.60
N SER A 128 0.13 12.22 9.41
CA SER A 128 1.44 11.59 9.14
C SER A 128 2.57 12.23 9.97
N GLU A 129 2.62 13.56 10.04
CA GLU A 129 3.62 14.31 10.80
C GLU A 129 3.47 14.09 12.31
N ALA A 130 2.24 14.09 12.82
CA ALA A 130 1.93 13.81 14.22
C ALA A 130 2.34 12.39 14.61
N LEU A 131 2.03 11.42 13.75
CA LEU A 131 2.45 10.03 13.95
C LEU A 131 3.96 9.91 13.93
N ALA A 132 4.63 10.49 12.94
CA ALA A 132 6.09 10.48 12.86
C ALA A 132 6.74 11.15 14.09
N ALA A 133 6.15 12.22 14.62
CA ALA A 133 6.62 12.89 15.83
C ALA A 133 6.50 11.99 17.06
N ALA A 134 5.34 11.35 17.25
CA ALA A 134 5.12 10.42 18.37
C ALA A 134 6.15 9.27 18.39
N TYR A 135 6.51 8.73 17.21
CA TYR A 135 7.56 7.71 17.11
C TYR A 135 8.97 8.26 17.36
N ARG A 136 9.26 9.52 16.98
CA ARG A 136 10.56 10.15 17.26
C ARG A 136 10.76 10.41 18.75
N ASP A 137 9.68 10.73 19.46
CA ASP A 137 9.69 11.10 20.86
C ASP A 137 9.53 9.87 21.79
N ASP A 138 9.57 8.65 21.24
CA ASP A 138 9.40 7.37 21.95
C ASP A 138 8.03 7.23 22.66
N GLU A 139 7.00 7.89 22.12
CA GLU A 139 5.61 7.82 22.57
C GLU A 139 4.69 7.18 21.48
N PRO A 140 4.95 5.93 21.00
CA PRO A 140 4.16 5.29 19.93
C PRO A 140 2.81 4.76 20.45
N HIS A 141 2.01 5.64 21.05
CA HIS A 141 0.68 5.41 21.58
C HIS A 141 -0.23 6.60 21.27
N LEU A 142 -1.54 6.44 21.50
CA LEU A 142 -2.53 7.43 21.08
C LEU A 142 -2.33 8.80 21.76
N LEU A 143 -1.98 8.85 23.05
CA LEU A 143 -1.68 10.12 23.74
C LEU A 143 -0.48 10.86 23.14
N GLY A 144 0.61 10.15 22.81
CA GLY A 144 1.78 10.74 22.16
C GLY A 144 1.44 11.30 20.78
N PHE A 145 0.66 10.54 20.00
CA PHE A 145 0.12 11.02 18.72
C PHE A 145 -0.71 12.31 18.90
N LEU A 146 -1.67 12.32 19.83
CA LEU A 146 -2.57 13.45 20.06
C LEU A 146 -1.83 14.74 20.45
N ARG A 147 -0.71 14.62 21.18
CA ARG A 147 0.16 15.74 21.55
C ARG A 147 0.94 16.34 20.38
N HIS A 148 0.95 15.68 19.22
CA HIS A 148 1.52 16.22 18.01
C HIS A 148 0.47 16.57 16.96
N VAL A 149 -0.80 16.26 17.21
CA VAL A 149 -1.91 16.78 16.41
C VAL A 149 -2.13 18.23 16.82
N PRO A 150 -2.04 19.19 15.90
CA PRO A 150 -2.32 20.57 16.20
C PRO A 150 -3.85 20.79 16.35
N GLY A 151 -4.29 21.68 17.24
CA GLY A 151 -5.71 22.03 17.42
C GLY A 151 -6.08 22.33 18.87
N ASP A 152 -7.31 22.79 19.10
CA ASP A 152 -7.83 23.09 20.45
C ASP A 152 -8.55 21.87 21.05
N GLU A 153 -9.39 21.22 20.24
CA GLU A 153 -10.23 20.10 20.65
C GLU A 153 -10.31 19.05 19.54
N LEU A 154 -10.18 17.78 19.90
CA LEU A 154 -10.44 16.63 19.02
C LEU A 154 -11.70 15.90 19.48
N SER A 155 -12.62 15.61 18.57
CA SER A 155 -13.83 14.85 18.83
C SER A 155 -13.80 13.51 18.09
N ILE A 156 -14.09 12.42 18.80
CA ILE A 156 -14.19 11.06 18.23
C ILE A 156 -15.58 10.48 18.49
N ASN A 157 -16.26 10.08 17.43
CA ASN A 157 -17.52 9.36 17.53
C ASN A 157 -17.26 7.84 17.70
N LEU A 158 -17.45 7.32 18.92
CA LEU A 158 -17.17 5.93 19.23
C LEU A 158 -18.13 4.95 18.54
N GLN A 159 -19.36 5.37 18.24
CA GLN A 159 -20.33 4.55 17.53
C GLN A 159 -19.91 4.33 16.07
N GLU A 160 -19.48 5.39 15.39
CA GLU A 160 -18.95 5.30 14.02
C GLU A 160 -17.65 4.52 13.99
N LEU A 161 -16.73 4.78 14.92
CA LEU A 161 -15.47 4.03 15.02
C LEU A 161 -15.72 2.53 15.20
N ALA A 162 -16.64 2.14 16.09
CA ALA A 162 -17.00 0.75 16.31
C ALA A 162 -17.62 0.11 15.06
N PHE A 163 -18.42 0.86 14.31
CA PHE A 163 -19.00 0.40 13.04
C PHE A 163 -17.91 0.09 12.00
N TYR A 164 -16.98 1.00 11.76
CA TYR A 164 -15.88 0.80 10.82
C TYR A 164 -14.91 -0.30 11.27
N ALA A 165 -14.58 -0.37 12.56
CA ALA A 165 -13.73 -1.41 13.12
C ALA A 165 -14.34 -2.81 12.95
N LYS A 166 -15.64 -2.94 13.24
CA LYS A 166 -16.38 -4.19 13.03
C LYS A 166 -16.40 -4.59 11.55
N ARG A 167 -16.61 -3.64 10.66
CA ARG A 167 -16.61 -3.89 9.21
C ARG A 167 -15.24 -4.35 8.72
N LEU A 168 -14.16 -3.65 9.09
CA LEU A 168 -12.79 -4.05 8.73
C LEU A 168 -12.46 -5.45 9.24
N ARG A 169 -12.84 -5.77 10.48
CA ARG A 169 -12.66 -7.11 11.05
C ARG A 169 -13.39 -8.16 10.23
N SER A 170 -14.65 -7.92 9.89
CA SER A 170 -15.46 -8.82 9.05
C SER A 170 -14.86 -9.05 7.66
N ASN A 171 -14.10 -8.08 7.13
CA ASN A 171 -13.40 -8.21 5.84
C ASN A 171 -12.08 -9.01 5.91
N GLN A 172 -11.73 -9.52 7.09
CA GLN A 172 -10.48 -10.26 7.35
C GLN A 172 -10.69 -11.57 8.12
N ASP A 173 -11.91 -11.86 8.59
CA ASP A 173 -12.19 -12.99 9.48
C ASP A 173 -12.03 -14.35 8.76
N ASP A 174 -12.44 -14.47 7.50
CA ASP A 174 -12.32 -15.70 6.71
C ASP A 174 -10.84 -16.03 6.45
N ALA A 175 -10.06 -15.05 5.99
CA ALA A 175 -8.62 -15.21 5.77
C ALA A 175 -7.88 -15.57 7.06
N ARG A 176 -8.22 -14.95 8.19
CA ARG A 176 -7.64 -15.30 9.50
C ARG A 176 -7.98 -16.74 9.88
N ALA A 177 -9.22 -17.18 9.65
CA ALA A 177 -9.63 -18.56 9.92
C ALA A 177 -8.92 -19.57 8.99
N LEU A 178 -8.71 -19.24 7.71
CA LEU A 178 -7.97 -20.06 6.75
C LEU A 178 -6.49 -20.21 7.15
N VAL A 179 -5.87 -19.12 7.59
CA VAL A 179 -4.48 -19.13 8.08
C VAL A 179 -4.35 -19.97 9.36
N GLN A 180 -5.32 -19.90 10.28
CA GLN A 180 -5.32 -20.71 11.51
C GLN A 180 -5.43 -22.21 11.23
N LYS A 181 -6.10 -22.62 10.14
CA LYS A 181 -6.26 -24.02 9.73
C LYS A 181 -5.13 -24.51 8.84
N GLY A 182 -4.48 -23.61 8.11
CA GLY A 182 -3.40 -23.93 7.19
C GLY A 182 -2.05 -24.12 7.88
N SER A 183 -1.12 -24.73 7.16
CA SER A 183 0.28 -24.85 7.59
C SER A 183 1.13 -23.81 6.86
N ALA A 184 1.98 -23.11 7.60
CA ALA A 184 2.93 -22.17 7.01
C ALA A 184 3.95 -22.93 6.15
N ALA A 185 4.28 -22.38 4.99
CA ALA A 185 5.34 -22.90 4.15
C ALA A 185 6.69 -22.76 4.88
N GLU A 186 7.53 -23.79 4.73
CA GLU A 186 8.88 -23.78 5.30
C GLU A 186 9.69 -22.58 4.79
N PRO A 187 10.44 -21.89 5.67
CA PRO A 187 11.29 -20.78 5.28
C PRO A 187 12.29 -21.18 4.19
N VAL A 188 12.51 -20.27 3.25
CA VAL A 188 13.54 -20.46 2.23
C VAL A 188 14.95 -20.52 2.83
N ALA A 189 15.84 -21.26 2.18
CA ALA A 189 17.26 -21.24 2.49
C ALA A 189 17.81 -19.80 2.38
N SER A 190 18.56 -19.36 3.39
CA SER A 190 19.09 -17.99 3.47
C SER A 190 20.00 -17.62 2.29
N THR A 191 20.65 -18.59 1.66
CA THR A 191 21.50 -18.41 0.47
C THR A 191 20.73 -17.88 -0.73
N ILE A 192 19.46 -18.27 -0.90
CA ILE A 192 18.60 -17.79 -1.99
C ILE A 192 18.37 -16.29 -1.87
N VAL A 193 18.08 -15.83 -0.65
CA VAL A 193 17.81 -14.42 -0.35
C VAL A 193 19.11 -13.60 -0.36
N ALA A 194 20.18 -14.14 0.23
CA ALA A 194 21.49 -13.47 0.29
C ALA A 194 22.07 -13.20 -1.11
N ALA A 195 21.72 -13.99 -2.12
CA ALA A 195 22.13 -13.76 -3.50
C ALA A 195 21.71 -12.38 -4.03
N ALA A 196 20.58 -11.82 -3.56
CA ALA A 196 20.07 -10.52 -3.97
C ALA A 196 21.01 -9.34 -3.65
N ALA A 197 21.99 -9.52 -2.77
CA ALA A 197 22.95 -8.47 -2.40
C ALA A 197 23.89 -8.07 -3.56
N SER A 198 24.04 -8.91 -4.59
CA SER A 198 24.88 -8.63 -5.76
C SER A 198 24.39 -9.41 -6.99
N GLY A 199 25.18 -9.44 -8.07
CA GLY A 199 24.85 -10.27 -9.24
C GLY A 199 23.90 -9.61 -10.25
N TRP A 200 23.65 -8.30 -10.12
CA TRP A 200 22.78 -7.54 -11.00
C TRP A 200 23.34 -6.14 -11.31
N THR A 201 22.84 -5.53 -12.38
CA THR A 201 23.09 -4.13 -12.75
C THR A 201 21.78 -3.38 -12.90
N ARG A 202 21.76 -2.12 -12.48
CA ARG A 202 20.61 -1.23 -12.61
C ARG A 202 20.85 -0.19 -13.68
N ARG A 203 19.88 0.01 -14.57
CA ARG A 203 19.90 1.05 -15.61
C ARG A 203 18.54 1.71 -15.72
N GLN A 204 18.53 3.03 -15.93
CA GLN A 204 17.34 3.74 -16.35
C GLN A 204 17.29 3.84 -17.88
N ARG A 205 16.12 3.60 -18.45
CA ARG A 205 15.82 3.70 -19.88
C ARG A 205 14.53 4.46 -20.10
N SER A 206 14.35 4.90 -21.34
CA SER A 206 13.19 5.66 -21.76
C SER A 206 12.69 5.08 -23.07
N ILE A 207 11.40 4.76 -23.18
CA ILE A 207 10.78 4.24 -24.40
C ILE A 207 9.65 5.17 -24.84
N ALA A 208 9.63 5.53 -26.12
CA ALA A 208 8.53 6.30 -26.68
C ALA A 208 7.34 5.37 -26.93
N VAL A 209 6.14 5.80 -26.53
CA VAL A 209 4.90 5.04 -26.72
C VAL A 209 3.79 5.96 -27.22
N ASN A 210 2.83 5.41 -27.96
CA ASN A 210 1.80 6.21 -28.62
C ASN A 210 0.63 6.61 -27.69
N HIS A 211 0.45 5.92 -26.56
CA HIS A 211 -0.66 6.14 -25.63
C HIS A 211 -0.31 7.06 -24.46
N ARG A 212 0.94 7.54 -24.37
CA ARG A 212 1.39 8.51 -23.36
C ARG A 212 2.00 9.74 -24.07
N PRO A 213 1.83 10.95 -23.52
CA PRO A 213 2.40 12.17 -24.11
C PRO A 213 3.92 12.29 -23.92
N GLN A 214 4.46 11.63 -22.90
CA GLN A 214 5.90 11.60 -22.59
C GLN A 214 6.41 10.16 -22.67
N PRO A 215 7.70 9.97 -23.03
CA PRO A 215 8.32 8.65 -23.00
C PRO A 215 8.23 7.99 -21.62
N LEU A 216 7.91 6.69 -21.62
CA LEU A 216 7.87 5.88 -20.41
C LEU A 216 9.28 5.69 -19.86
N GLN A 217 9.45 6.02 -18.58
CA GLN A 217 10.66 5.72 -17.84
C GLN A 217 10.61 4.27 -17.38
N VAL A 218 11.66 3.49 -17.68
CA VAL A 218 11.75 2.08 -17.35
C VAL A 218 13.03 1.82 -16.59
N THR A 219 12.90 1.29 -15.38
CA THR A 219 14.05 0.77 -14.62
C THR A 219 14.32 -0.66 -15.08
N VAL A 220 15.57 -0.92 -15.44
CA VAL A 220 16.03 -2.22 -15.95
C VAL A 220 17.03 -2.78 -14.96
N ILE A 221 16.73 -3.97 -14.43
CA ILE A 221 17.64 -4.76 -13.59
C ILE A 221 18.05 -6.01 -14.37
N SER A 222 19.33 -6.10 -14.72
CA SER A 222 19.87 -7.20 -15.53
C SER A 222 20.84 -8.05 -14.73
N PRO A 223 20.85 -9.38 -14.91
CA PRO A 223 21.82 -10.26 -14.27
C PRO A 223 23.23 -9.96 -14.79
N THR A 224 24.24 -9.97 -13.92
CA THR A 224 25.64 -9.92 -14.34
C THR A 224 26.25 -11.30 -14.56
N GLY A 225 25.62 -12.33 -13.98
CA GLY A 225 26.01 -13.73 -14.13
C GLY A 225 25.31 -14.42 -15.29
N LEU A 226 25.07 -15.72 -15.14
CA LEU A 226 24.35 -16.52 -16.12
C LEU A 226 22.90 -16.04 -16.23
N SER A 227 22.51 -15.58 -17.42
CA SER A 227 21.12 -15.27 -17.74
C SER A 227 20.34 -16.55 -18.01
N ASN A 228 19.12 -16.65 -17.49
CA ASN A 228 18.19 -17.73 -17.82
C ASN A 228 17.34 -17.42 -19.07
N GLY A 229 17.55 -16.25 -19.70
CA GLY A 229 16.85 -15.83 -20.91
C GLY A 229 15.38 -15.49 -20.71
N ARG A 230 14.87 -15.39 -19.47
CA ARG A 230 13.47 -15.07 -19.17
C ARG A 230 13.29 -13.61 -18.74
N LEU A 231 12.11 -13.07 -19.06
CA LEU A 231 11.69 -11.72 -18.71
C LEU A 231 10.67 -11.74 -17.57
N VAL A 232 10.88 -10.84 -16.60
CA VAL A 232 9.87 -10.47 -15.61
C VAL A 232 9.59 -8.98 -15.69
N VAL A 233 8.31 -8.60 -15.75
CA VAL A 233 7.89 -7.20 -15.61
C VAL A 233 7.31 -7.00 -14.20
N ILE A 234 7.73 -5.96 -13.49
CA ILE A 234 7.14 -5.60 -12.19
C ILE A 234 6.39 -4.27 -12.31
N SER A 235 5.08 -4.28 -12.09
CA SER A 235 4.23 -3.09 -12.10
C SER A 235 3.93 -2.64 -10.67
N HIS A 236 4.22 -1.37 -10.38
CA HIS A 236 4.06 -0.78 -9.05
C HIS A 236 2.59 -0.51 -8.69
N GLY A 237 2.30 -0.11 -7.45
CA GLY A 237 0.97 0.31 -7.00
C GLY A 237 0.57 1.72 -7.46
N LEU A 238 -0.58 2.19 -6.97
CA LEU A 238 -1.02 3.57 -7.11
C LEU A 238 -0.08 4.49 -6.31
N TRP A 239 0.41 5.55 -6.95
CA TRP A 239 1.29 6.55 -6.33
C TRP A 239 2.64 6.04 -5.84
N ASP A 240 2.96 4.79 -6.16
CA ASP A 240 4.29 4.21 -6.01
C ASP A 240 5.23 4.60 -7.16
N ALA A 241 6.47 4.12 -7.06
CA ALA A 241 7.47 4.14 -8.12
C ALA A 241 8.13 2.75 -8.27
N PRO A 242 8.87 2.50 -9.36
CA PRO A 242 9.68 1.28 -9.51
C PRO A 242 10.57 0.93 -8.31
N SER A 243 11.11 1.95 -7.63
CA SER A 243 11.98 1.79 -6.46
C SER A 243 11.32 1.09 -5.27
N SER A 244 9.98 1.14 -5.16
CA SER A 244 9.23 0.43 -4.11
C SER A 244 9.27 -1.10 -4.25
N PHE A 245 9.75 -1.61 -5.39
CA PHE A 245 9.73 -3.04 -5.72
C PHE A 245 11.08 -3.58 -6.26
N GLU A 246 12.14 -2.77 -6.24
CA GLU A 246 13.47 -3.19 -6.72
C GLU A 246 14.05 -4.35 -5.90
N GLY A 247 13.66 -4.53 -4.62
CA GLY A 247 14.09 -5.68 -3.84
C GLY A 247 13.63 -7.02 -4.42
N TRP A 248 12.44 -7.10 -5.02
CA TRP A 248 12.01 -8.27 -5.79
C TRP A 248 12.84 -8.43 -7.06
N ALA A 249 13.12 -7.33 -7.76
CA ALA A 249 13.91 -7.34 -8.98
C ALA A 249 15.35 -7.79 -8.76
N HIS A 250 15.99 -7.34 -7.67
CA HIS A 250 17.35 -7.75 -7.29
C HIS A 250 17.44 -9.24 -7.03
N LEU A 251 16.46 -9.79 -6.29
CA LEU A 251 16.39 -11.23 -6.05
C LEU A 251 16.22 -11.98 -7.37
N LEU A 252 15.23 -11.63 -8.18
CA LEU A 252 14.99 -12.29 -9.47
C LEU A 252 16.21 -12.20 -10.39
N ALA A 253 16.86 -11.03 -10.48
CA ALA A 253 18.04 -10.85 -11.31
C ALA A 253 19.26 -11.61 -10.81
N ALA A 254 19.46 -11.73 -9.49
CA ALA A 254 20.49 -12.59 -8.92
C ALA A 254 20.28 -14.08 -9.28
N HIS A 255 19.04 -14.47 -9.57
CA HIS A 255 18.65 -15.80 -10.06
C HIS A 255 18.50 -15.87 -11.60
N GLY A 256 19.11 -14.92 -12.31
CA GLY A 256 19.31 -14.98 -13.76
C GLY A 256 18.21 -14.35 -14.62
N TYR A 257 17.16 -13.79 -14.02
CA TYR A 257 16.09 -13.11 -14.76
C TYR A 257 16.49 -11.73 -15.24
N SER A 258 16.05 -11.35 -16.45
CA SER A 258 16.01 -9.93 -16.83
C SER A 258 14.72 -9.33 -16.29
N VAL A 259 14.83 -8.27 -15.49
CA VAL A 259 13.68 -7.64 -14.84
C VAL A 259 13.53 -6.20 -15.31
N VAL A 260 12.30 -5.81 -15.65
CA VAL A 260 11.97 -4.46 -16.10
C VAL A 260 10.81 -3.92 -15.27
N LEU A 261 10.91 -2.66 -14.85
CA LEU A 261 9.94 -2.00 -14.00
C LEU A 261 9.53 -0.68 -14.69
N PRO A 262 8.42 -0.65 -15.44
CA PRO A 262 7.88 0.60 -15.96
C PRO A 262 7.45 1.52 -14.81
N GLY A 263 7.76 2.80 -14.94
CA GLY A 263 6.97 3.84 -14.29
C GLY A 263 5.65 4.02 -15.04
N HIS A 264 4.61 4.43 -14.34
CA HIS A 264 3.28 4.65 -14.88
C HIS A 264 2.84 6.11 -14.69
N PRO A 265 3.23 7.03 -15.61
CA PRO A 265 2.91 8.44 -15.50
C PRO A 265 1.41 8.67 -15.37
N GLY A 266 0.97 9.54 -14.47
CA GLY A 266 -0.46 9.79 -14.24
C GLY A 266 -1.07 8.96 -13.11
N SER A 267 -0.34 7.97 -12.59
CA SER A 267 -0.67 7.24 -11.37
C SER A 267 0.57 6.80 -10.58
N ASP A 268 1.70 7.48 -10.78
CA ASP A 268 2.97 7.30 -10.07
C ASP A 268 3.16 8.33 -8.94
N SER A 269 4.24 8.22 -8.18
CA SER A 269 4.56 9.13 -7.08
C SER A 269 4.59 10.60 -7.50
N LYS A 270 5.05 10.90 -8.73
CA LYS A 270 5.09 12.28 -9.25
C LYS A 270 3.70 12.87 -9.50
N GLN A 271 2.74 12.04 -9.93
CA GLN A 271 1.36 12.49 -10.05
C GLN A 271 0.77 12.81 -8.67
N GLN A 272 1.14 12.04 -7.64
CA GLN A 272 0.68 12.28 -6.28
C GLN A 272 1.26 13.56 -5.67
N GLU A 273 2.57 13.80 -5.85
CA GLU A 273 3.20 15.09 -5.52
C GLU A 273 2.43 16.26 -6.19
N SER A 274 2.11 16.12 -7.48
CA SER A 274 1.37 17.14 -8.23
C SER A 274 -0.07 17.33 -7.73
N LEU A 275 -0.72 16.25 -7.26
CA LEU A 275 -2.06 16.30 -6.66
C LEU A 275 -2.04 17.08 -5.35
N LEU A 276 -1.09 16.78 -4.46
CA LEU A 276 -0.94 17.45 -3.17
C LEU A 276 -0.60 18.94 -3.31
N GLU A 277 0.10 19.31 -4.39
CA GLU A 277 0.36 20.71 -4.75
C GLU A 277 -0.83 21.40 -5.45
N GLY A 278 -1.95 20.70 -5.68
CA GLY A 278 -3.12 21.21 -6.39
C GLY A 278 -2.90 21.46 -7.89
N LYS A 279 -1.82 20.90 -8.47
CA LYS A 279 -1.45 21.09 -9.88
C LYS A 279 -2.15 20.10 -10.83
N GLN A 280 -2.56 18.94 -10.32
CA GLN A 280 -3.24 17.90 -11.09
C GLN A 280 -4.43 17.32 -10.31
N PRO A 281 -5.49 16.88 -10.99
CA PRO A 281 -6.55 16.11 -10.35
C PRO A 281 -6.05 14.70 -9.98
N PRO A 282 -6.83 13.93 -9.18
CA PRO A 282 -6.57 12.52 -8.95
C PRO A 282 -6.46 11.72 -10.26
N PRO A 283 -5.83 10.53 -10.24
CA PRO A 283 -5.65 9.71 -11.43
C PRO A 283 -6.96 9.46 -12.17
N ALA A 284 -6.90 9.59 -13.49
CA ALA A 284 -8.04 9.41 -14.36
C ALA A 284 -8.43 7.92 -14.47
N SER A 285 -9.71 7.64 -14.77
CA SER A 285 -10.20 6.27 -14.94
C SER A 285 -9.48 5.50 -16.05
N GLU A 286 -8.93 6.23 -17.01
CA GLU A 286 -8.16 5.77 -18.15
C GLU A 286 -6.87 5.06 -17.75
N GLU A 287 -6.35 5.29 -16.53
CA GLU A 287 -5.18 4.57 -16.00
C GLU A 287 -5.41 3.06 -15.94
N LEU A 288 -6.67 2.62 -15.75
CA LEU A 288 -7.03 1.20 -15.82
C LEU A 288 -6.66 0.59 -17.19
N ARG A 289 -6.77 1.36 -18.27
CA ARG A 289 -6.40 0.96 -19.62
C ARG A 289 -4.92 1.23 -19.91
N LEU A 290 -4.38 2.34 -19.42
CA LEU A 290 -3.03 2.78 -19.79
C LEU A 290 -1.93 1.93 -19.12
N ARG A 291 -2.12 1.45 -17.89
CA ARG A 291 -1.09 0.66 -17.19
C ARG A 291 -0.79 -0.70 -17.86
N PRO A 292 -1.78 -1.51 -18.28
CA PRO A 292 -1.52 -2.69 -19.10
C PRO A 292 -0.78 -2.35 -20.41
N LEU A 293 -1.15 -1.25 -21.08
CA LEU A 293 -0.48 -0.81 -22.31
C LEU A 293 0.98 -0.41 -22.08
N ASP A 294 1.28 0.22 -20.93
CA ASP A 294 2.66 0.52 -20.56
C ASP A 294 3.49 -0.76 -20.42
N VAL A 295 2.93 -1.82 -19.80
CA VAL A 295 3.60 -3.11 -19.66
C VAL A 295 3.78 -3.81 -21.02
N THR A 296 2.73 -3.89 -21.85
CA THR A 296 2.82 -4.45 -23.21
C THR A 296 3.86 -3.73 -24.04
N ALA A 297 3.91 -2.38 -23.99
CA ALA A 297 4.91 -1.62 -24.73
C ALA A 297 6.35 -1.85 -24.23
N VAL A 298 6.54 -2.12 -22.93
CA VAL A 298 7.85 -2.54 -22.41
C VAL A 298 8.24 -3.93 -22.94
N ILE A 299 7.30 -4.88 -23.00
CA ILE A 299 7.56 -6.21 -23.59
C ILE A 299 7.92 -6.07 -25.07
N ASP A 300 7.19 -5.24 -25.84
CA ASP A 300 7.50 -4.93 -27.24
C ASP A 300 8.90 -4.32 -27.40
N ALA A 301 9.28 -3.44 -26.49
CA ALA A 301 10.60 -2.80 -26.51
C ALA A 301 11.74 -3.80 -26.22
N VAL A 302 11.50 -4.83 -25.38
CA VAL A 302 12.43 -5.93 -25.20
C VAL A 302 12.50 -6.81 -26.45
N GLU A 303 11.34 -7.18 -27.01
CA GLU A 303 11.22 -8.05 -28.19
C GLU A 303 11.94 -7.46 -29.42
N THR A 304 11.80 -6.15 -29.62
CA THR A 304 12.48 -5.41 -30.70
C THR A 304 13.96 -5.14 -30.43
N GLY A 305 14.47 -5.46 -29.23
CA GLY A 305 15.84 -5.18 -28.81
C GLY A 305 16.13 -3.70 -28.53
N SER A 306 15.11 -2.83 -28.50
CA SER A 306 15.27 -1.40 -28.22
C SER A 306 15.53 -1.09 -26.75
N LEU A 307 15.01 -1.93 -25.83
CA LEU A 307 15.24 -1.79 -24.39
C LEU A 307 16.45 -2.59 -23.89
N LEU A 308 16.60 -3.83 -24.37
CA LEU A 308 17.65 -4.78 -23.97
C LEU A 308 18.48 -5.26 -25.16
N SER A 309 19.15 -4.30 -25.83
CA SER A 309 19.95 -4.58 -27.04
C SER A 309 21.05 -5.62 -26.78
N GLY A 310 21.13 -6.62 -27.66
CA GLY A 310 22.12 -7.69 -27.57
C GLY A 310 21.85 -8.75 -26.49
N SER A 311 20.70 -8.67 -25.80
CA SER A 311 20.27 -9.72 -24.88
C SER A 311 19.58 -10.87 -25.62
N SER A 312 19.70 -12.09 -25.09
CA SER A 312 18.99 -13.29 -25.59
C SER A 312 17.67 -13.54 -24.84
N VAL A 313 17.01 -12.48 -24.38
CA VAL A 313 15.78 -12.56 -23.58
C VAL A 313 14.61 -12.95 -24.46
N GLN A 314 13.87 -13.96 -24.04
CA GLN A 314 12.66 -14.45 -24.71
C GLN A 314 11.44 -13.70 -24.18
N THR A 315 10.61 -13.19 -25.09
CA THR A 315 9.38 -12.43 -24.80
C THR A 315 8.10 -13.20 -25.13
N ASP A 316 8.19 -14.45 -25.56
CA ASP A 316 7.06 -15.33 -25.85
C ASP A 316 6.46 -15.99 -24.59
N SER A 317 7.19 -15.93 -23.48
CA SER A 317 6.80 -16.41 -22.15
C SER A 317 7.32 -15.48 -21.06
N VAL A 318 6.46 -14.54 -20.65
CA VAL A 318 6.76 -13.48 -19.69
C VAL A 318 5.98 -13.70 -18.39
N ALA A 319 6.61 -13.39 -17.25
CA ALA A 319 5.91 -13.23 -15.99
C ALA A 319 5.68 -11.76 -15.65
N VAL A 320 4.49 -11.44 -15.12
CA VAL A 320 4.18 -10.09 -14.62
C VAL A 320 3.90 -10.17 -13.12
N VAL A 321 4.65 -9.40 -12.35
CA VAL A 321 4.42 -9.23 -10.90
C VAL A 321 3.79 -7.86 -10.69
N GLY A 322 2.73 -7.79 -9.90
CA GLY A 322 2.05 -6.54 -9.63
C GLY A 322 1.66 -6.40 -8.17
N HIS A 323 1.72 -5.18 -7.65
CA HIS A 323 1.16 -4.81 -6.35
C HIS A 323 0.01 -3.81 -6.54
N SER A 324 -1.07 -3.97 -5.78
CA SER A 324 -2.21 -3.04 -5.79
C SER A 324 -2.73 -2.76 -7.21
N TRP A 325 -2.67 -1.52 -7.72
CA TRP A 325 -3.05 -1.20 -9.11
C TRP A 325 -2.21 -1.93 -10.17
N GLY A 326 -0.93 -2.19 -9.89
CA GLY A 326 -0.09 -3.04 -10.74
C GLY A 326 -0.53 -4.50 -10.73
N ALA A 327 -1.10 -4.97 -9.63
CA ALA A 327 -1.68 -6.30 -9.51
C ALA A 327 -2.95 -6.42 -10.36
N THR A 328 -3.80 -5.38 -10.36
CA THR A 328 -4.94 -5.25 -11.29
C THR A 328 -4.48 -5.29 -12.74
N ALA A 329 -3.44 -4.52 -13.10
CA ALA A 329 -2.87 -4.53 -14.45
C ALA A 329 -2.32 -5.90 -14.86
N ALA A 330 -1.64 -6.60 -13.94
CA ALA A 330 -1.16 -7.95 -14.17
C ALA A 330 -2.31 -8.94 -14.45
N LEU A 331 -3.42 -8.86 -13.70
CA LEU A 331 -4.61 -9.68 -13.96
C LEU A 331 -5.23 -9.41 -15.34
N GLN A 332 -5.34 -8.12 -15.73
CA GLN A 332 -5.83 -7.73 -17.06
C GLN A 332 -4.97 -8.35 -18.17
N LEU A 333 -3.64 -8.21 -18.05
CA LEU A 333 -2.67 -8.80 -19.00
C LEU A 333 -2.75 -10.33 -19.04
N GLY A 334 -3.02 -10.97 -17.89
CA GLY A 334 -3.25 -12.41 -17.77
C GLY A 334 -4.57 -12.91 -18.36
N GLY A 335 -5.43 -12.00 -18.86
CA GLY A 335 -6.66 -12.30 -19.59
C GLY A 335 -7.95 -12.11 -18.78
N LEU A 336 -7.87 -11.67 -17.52
CA LEU A 336 -9.07 -11.46 -16.69
C LEU A 336 -9.86 -10.24 -17.20
N GLN A 337 -11.17 -10.41 -17.37
CA GLN A 337 -12.00 -9.40 -18.03
C GLN A 337 -12.59 -8.41 -17.01
N THR A 338 -12.47 -7.12 -17.32
CA THR A 338 -13.03 -6.05 -16.50
C THR A 338 -14.49 -5.77 -16.86
N THR A 339 -15.28 -5.28 -15.92
CA THR A 339 -16.69 -4.92 -16.14
C THR A 339 -17.12 -3.73 -15.28
N SER A 340 -17.91 -2.83 -15.85
CA SER A 340 -18.56 -1.73 -15.12
C SER A 340 -19.78 -2.15 -14.32
N ARG A 341 -20.26 -3.40 -14.45
CA ARG A 341 -21.56 -3.84 -13.91
C ARG A 341 -21.64 -3.70 -12.39
N LYS A 342 -20.70 -4.31 -11.66
CA LYS A 342 -20.68 -4.27 -10.18
C LYS A 342 -20.33 -2.88 -9.66
N LEU A 343 -19.44 -2.17 -10.36
CA LEU A 343 -19.10 -0.78 -10.05
C LEU A 343 -20.34 0.12 -10.12
N SER A 344 -21.12 0.04 -11.20
CA SER A 344 -22.28 0.90 -11.43
C SER A 344 -23.36 0.74 -10.35
N SER A 345 -23.59 -0.49 -9.89
CA SER A 345 -24.63 -0.77 -8.88
C SER A 345 -24.16 -0.58 -7.44
N ARG A 346 -22.89 -0.89 -7.12
CA ARG A 346 -22.41 -0.91 -5.72
C ARG A 346 -21.70 0.37 -5.29
N CYS A 347 -21.08 1.11 -6.21
CA CYS A 347 -20.36 2.35 -5.86
C CYS A 347 -21.27 3.46 -5.32
N GLN A 348 -22.59 3.36 -5.53
CA GLN A 348 -23.58 4.34 -5.07
C GLN A 348 -24.16 4.03 -3.68
N ASP A 349 -23.89 2.85 -3.11
CA ASP A 349 -24.40 2.46 -1.80
C ASP A 349 -23.33 2.64 -0.71
N PRO A 350 -23.38 3.74 0.07
CA PRO A 350 -22.41 3.95 1.13
C PRO A 350 -22.56 3.00 2.33
N ARG A 351 -23.70 2.32 2.44
CA ARG A 351 -24.02 1.42 3.56
C ARG A 351 -23.74 -0.04 3.25
N ASP A 352 -23.27 -0.35 2.04
CA ASP A 352 -22.94 -1.72 1.65
C ASP A 352 -21.99 -2.36 2.69
N PRO A 353 -22.33 -3.54 3.24
CA PRO A 353 -21.55 -4.17 4.31
C PRO A 353 -20.14 -4.57 3.88
N ASP A 354 -19.92 -4.82 2.58
CA ASP A 354 -18.61 -5.20 2.04
C ASP A 354 -17.72 -4.00 1.67
N ARG A 355 -18.27 -2.77 1.76
CA ARG A 355 -17.58 -1.56 1.36
C ARG A 355 -16.29 -1.38 2.15
N ASN A 356 -15.17 -1.28 1.46
CA ASN A 356 -13.85 -1.10 2.06
C ASN A 356 -13.08 0.01 1.32
N LEU A 357 -11.88 0.37 1.80
CA LEU A 357 -11.10 1.46 1.20
C LEU A 357 -10.75 1.20 -0.27
N SER A 358 -10.48 -0.06 -0.65
CA SER A 358 -10.22 -0.40 -2.05
C SER A 358 -11.40 -0.10 -2.97
N TRP A 359 -12.62 0.05 -2.46
CA TRP A 359 -13.76 0.45 -3.29
C TRP A 359 -13.62 1.88 -3.79
N VAL A 360 -13.03 2.79 -3.00
CA VAL A 360 -12.73 4.14 -3.48
C VAL A 360 -11.84 4.06 -4.73
N LEU A 361 -10.85 3.17 -4.69
CA LEU A 361 -9.94 2.90 -5.81
C LEU A 361 -10.65 2.23 -6.99
N GLN A 362 -11.50 1.24 -6.72
CA GLN A 362 -12.19 0.51 -7.79
C GLN A 362 -13.26 1.39 -8.47
N CYS A 363 -14.00 2.16 -7.69
CA CYS A 363 -15.04 3.07 -8.16
C CYS A 363 -14.48 4.24 -8.99
N SER A 364 -13.22 4.65 -8.78
CA SER A 364 -12.59 5.66 -9.65
C SER A 364 -12.42 5.19 -11.09
N TRP A 365 -12.46 3.87 -11.34
CA TRP A 365 -12.40 3.30 -12.69
C TRP A 365 -13.75 3.13 -13.38
N LEU A 366 -14.87 3.50 -12.76
CA LEU A 366 -16.22 3.24 -13.29
C LEU A 366 -16.38 3.61 -14.78
N LYS A 367 -15.86 4.77 -15.20
CA LYS A 367 -15.96 5.24 -16.60
C LYS A 367 -15.06 4.47 -17.58
N GLY A 368 -13.96 3.89 -17.10
CA GLY A 368 -12.96 3.19 -17.91
C GLY A 368 -13.05 1.65 -17.84
N ALA A 369 -13.91 1.13 -16.96
CA ALA A 369 -13.95 -0.29 -16.60
C ALA A 369 -14.20 -1.21 -17.80
N ASP A 370 -15.08 -0.85 -18.73
CA ASP A 370 -15.39 -1.70 -19.89
C ASP A 370 -14.31 -1.66 -20.99
N GLN A 371 -13.31 -0.77 -20.89
CA GLN A 371 -12.16 -0.72 -21.79
C GLN A 371 -10.86 -1.27 -21.16
N GLY A 372 -10.96 -1.85 -19.95
CA GLY A 372 -9.83 -2.39 -19.21
C GLY A 372 -9.38 -3.79 -19.64
N SER A 373 -10.17 -4.54 -20.38
CA SER A 373 -9.80 -5.90 -20.81
C SER A 373 -8.69 -5.90 -21.87
N LEU A 374 -7.44 -6.01 -21.45
CA LEU A 374 -6.24 -5.88 -22.28
C LEU A 374 -5.28 -7.06 -22.10
N GLY A 375 -5.75 -8.28 -22.39
CA GLY A 375 -4.91 -9.47 -22.31
C GLY A 375 -3.74 -9.44 -23.29
N ASP A 376 -2.56 -9.88 -22.84
CA ASP A 376 -1.36 -10.06 -23.65
C ASP A 376 -0.94 -11.53 -23.61
N THR A 377 -1.03 -12.23 -24.75
CA THR A 377 -0.85 -13.69 -24.83
C THR A 377 0.57 -14.16 -24.54
N ARG A 378 1.55 -13.24 -24.53
CA ARG A 378 2.92 -13.49 -24.11
C ARG A 378 3.05 -13.65 -22.59
N VAL A 379 2.13 -13.07 -21.83
CA VAL A 379 2.10 -13.19 -20.36
C VAL A 379 1.56 -14.57 -19.99
N ARG A 380 2.43 -15.43 -19.44
CA ARG A 380 2.09 -16.82 -19.08
C ARG A 380 1.89 -17.02 -17.59
N SER A 381 2.44 -16.13 -16.77
CA SER A 381 2.38 -16.20 -15.32
C SER A 381 2.17 -14.81 -14.74
N VAL A 382 1.32 -14.72 -13.72
CA VAL A 382 1.13 -13.48 -12.96
C VAL A 382 1.24 -13.75 -11.47
N VAL A 383 1.92 -12.85 -10.75
CA VAL A 383 1.90 -12.82 -9.28
C VAL A 383 1.30 -11.49 -8.85
N VAL A 384 0.19 -11.54 -8.15
CA VAL A 384 -0.64 -10.36 -7.86
C VAL A 384 -0.78 -10.19 -6.35
N VAL A 385 -0.19 -9.11 -5.82
CA VAL A 385 -0.11 -8.82 -4.39
C VAL A 385 -1.11 -7.73 -4.04
N SER A 386 -2.01 -8.03 -3.11
CA SER A 386 -3.09 -7.13 -2.66
C SER A 386 -3.88 -6.46 -3.80
N PRO A 387 -4.46 -7.23 -4.75
CA PRO A 387 -5.16 -6.65 -5.91
C PRO A 387 -6.55 -6.11 -5.55
N PRO A 388 -6.89 -4.85 -5.87
CA PRO A 388 -8.28 -4.42 -5.98
C PRO A 388 -8.96 -5.18 -7.12
N LEU A 389 -9.98 -5.99 -6.80
CA LEU A 389 -10.46 -7.03 -7.72
C LEU A 389 -11.98 -7.14 -7.75
N ARG A 390 -12.64 -7.16 -6.57
CA ARG A 390 -14.01 -7.67 -6.41
C ARG A 390 -15.04 -6.95 -7.25
N LEU A 391 -14.98 -5.63 -7.39
CA LEU A 391 -15.94 -4.88 -8.19
C LEU A 391 -15.57 -4.84 -9.66
N LEU A 392 -14.29 -4.96 -9.97
CA LEU A 392 -13.77 -4.70 -11.30
C LEU A 392 -13.85 -5.92 -12.23
N PHE A 393 -13.63 -7.14 -11.73
CA PHE A 393 -13.51 -8.32 -12.59
C PHE A 393 -14.73 -9.24 -12.53
N ASP A 394 -15.03 -9.90 -13.64
CA ASP A 394 -16.01 -10.99 -13.67
C ASP A 394 -15.33 -12.29 -13.23
N GLU A 395 -15.67 -12.78 -12.03
CA GLU A 395 -15.13 -14.02 -11.45
C GLU A 395 -15.37 -15.24 -12.35
N SER A 396 -16.44 -15.21 -13.17
CA SER A 396 -16.72 -16.28 -14.14
C SER A 396 -15.75 -16.32 -15.32
N SER A 397 -14.94 -15.27 -15.52
CA SER A 397 -13.92 -15.22 -16.57
C SER A 397 -12.58 -15.85 -16.17
N GLY A 398 -12.38 -16.16 -14.88
CA GLY A 398 -11.17 -16.80 -14.37
C GLY A 398 -10.74 -18.05 -15.14
N PRO A 399 -11.64 -19.00 -15.44
CA PRO A 399 -11.32 -20.19 -16.24
C PRO A 399 -10.80 -19.92 -17.66
N SER A 400 -11.07 -18.74 -18.21
CA SER A 400 -10.63 -18.33 -19.55
C SER A 400 -9.29 -17.58 -19.54
N MET A 401 -8.70 -17.34 -18.36
CA MET A 401 -7.37 -16.71 -18.28
C MET A 401 -6.30 -17.60 -18.91
N HIS A 402 -5.50 -17.02 -19.81
CA HIS A 402 -4.39 -17.73 -20.43
C HIS A 402 -3.16 -17.80 -19.51
N ALA A 403 -3.00 -16.84 -18.60
CA ALA A 403 -1.92 -16.84 -17.62
C ALA A 403 -2.29 -17.62 -16.35
N LYS A 404 -1.29 -18.22 -15.69
CA LYS A 404 -1.47 -18.79 -14.35
C LYS A 404 -1.25 -17.72 -13.30
N ALA A 405 -2.27 -17.49 -12.46
CA ALA A 405 -2.22 -16.50 -11.38
C ALA A 405 -1.87 -17.11 -10.02
N LEU A 406 -0.88 -16.50 -9.35
CA LEU A 406 -0.70 -16.59 -7.91
C LEU A 406 -1.18 -15.28 -7.29
N LEU A 407 -2.25 -15.35 -6.52
CA LEU A 407 -2.72 -14.23 -5.72
C LEU A 407 -2.08 -14.29 -4.33
N VAL A 408 -1.58 -13.16 -3.86
CA VAL A 408 -1.05 -12.99 -2.50
C VAL A 408 -1.81 -11.88 -1.79
N SER A 409 -2.26 -12.13 -0.55
CA SER A 409 -2.95 -11.13 0.26
C SER A 409 -2.57 -11.22 1.74
N GLY A 410 -2.47 -10.08 2.41
CA GLY A 410 -2.16 -10.00 3.83
C GLY A 410 -3.42 -10.06 4.71
N THR A 411 -3.39 -10.83 5.80
CA THR A 411 -4.56 -10.98 6.71
C THR A 411 -4.85 -9.72 7.55
N ARG A 412 -3.99 -8.71 7.48
CA ARG A 412 -4.14 -7.40 8.12
C ARG A 412 -4.15 -6.26 7.09
N ASP A 413 -4.26 -6.57 5.79
CA ASP A 413 -4.42 -5.54 4.77
C ASP A 413 -5.74 -4.79 5.00
N TRP A 414 -5.63 -3.50 5.32
CA TRP A 414 -6.75 -2.63 5.62
C TRP A 414 -7.11 -1.73 4.43
N VAL A 415 -6.26 -1.69 3.41
CA VAL A 415 -6.47 -0.93 2.17
C VAL A 415 -7.23 -1.80 1.17
N VAL A 416 -6.73 -3.03 0.96
CA VAL A 416 -7.27 -4.05 0.06
C VAL A 416 -7.48 -5.34 0.86
N PRO A 417 -8.56 -5.44 1.64
CA PRO A 417 -8.75 -6.54 2.57
C PRO A 417 -8.89 -7.90 1.88
N SER A 418 -8.29 -8.92 2.49
CA SER A 418 -8.17 -10.26 1.94
C SER A 418 -9.50 -10.92 1.62
N ASP A 419 -10.54 -10.77 2.43
CA ASP A 419 -11.76 -11.54 2.22
C ASP A 419 -12.53 -11.06 0.96
N PRO A 420 -12.95 -9.79 0.89
CA PRO A 420 -13.68 -9.31 -0.28
C PRO A 420 -12.83 -9.33 -1.55
N GLU A 421 -11.54 -9.01 -1.48
CA GLU A 421 -10.73 -8.78 -2.69
C GLU A 421 -9.93 -10.00 -3.15
N ALA A 422 -9.72 -11.01 -2.28
CA ALA A 422 -8.91 -12.18 -2.59
C ALA A 422 -9.62 -13.52 -2.34
N VAL A 423 -10.08 -13.78 -1.12
CA VAL A 423 -10.68 -15.07 -0.74
C VAL A 423 -11.99 -15.31 -1.47
N VAL A 424 -12.92 -14.34 -1.46
CA VAL A 424 -14.23 -14.48 -2.09
C VAL A 424 -14.13 -14.67 -3.61
N PRO A 425 -13.38 -13.83 -4.36
CA PRO A 425 -13.27 -14.01 -5.82
C PRO A 425 -12.64 -15.33 -6.21
N LEU A 426 -11.63 -15.78 -5.45
CA LEU A 426 -10.97 -17.05 -5.72
C LEU A 426 -11.89 -18.22 -5.35
N ARG A 427 -12.60 -18.19 -4.21
CA ARG A 427 -13.58 -19.24 -3.87
C ARG A 427 -14.62 -19.44 -4.98
N ASN A 428 -15.08 -18.37 -5.58
CA ASN A 428 -16.08 -18.42 -6.66
C ASN A 428 -15.49 -18.78 -8.04
N GLY A 429 -14.21 -18.48 -8.29
CA GLY A 429 -13.55 -18.62 -9.59
C GLY A 429 -12.92 -19.99 -9.89
N GLN A 430 -13.14 -21.00 -9.05
CA GLN A 430 -12.58 -22.37 -9.19
C GLN A 430 -11.05 -22.41 -9.46
N PRO A 431 -10.21 -21.86 -8.58
CA PRO A 431 -8.81 -21.52 -8.84
C PRO A 431 -7.97 -22.75 -9.11
N LEU A 432 -8.20 -23.84 -8.38
CA LEU A 432 -7.47 -25.10 -8.58
C LEU A 432 -7.72 -25.71 -9.96
N ALA A 433 -8.95 -25.64 -10.47
CA ALA A 433 -9.31 -26.20 -11.77
C ALA A 433 -8.49 -25.58 -12.91
N ASN A 434 -8.06 -24.33 -12.72
CA ASN A 434 -7.32 -23.56 -13.71
C ASN A 434 -5.83 -23.39 -13.37
N GLY A 435 -5.35 -24.06 -12.33
CA GLY A 435 -3.95 -23.98 -11.90
C GLY A 435 -3.59 -22.64 -11.24
N HIS A 436 -4.57 -21.87 -10.77
CA HIS A 436 -4.35 -20.67 -9.97
C HIS A 436 -4.12 -21.04 -8.50
N ARG A 437 -3.45 -20.15 -7.76
CA ARG A 437 -3.16 -20.32 -6.33
C ARG A 437 -3.44 -19.04 -5.56
N ILE A 438 -3.71 -19.19 -4.28
CA ILE A 438 -3.79 -18.10 -3.30
C ILE A 438 -2.88 -18.42 -2.11
N VAL A 439 -2.04 -17.44 -1.76
CA VAL A 439 -1.22 -17.48 -0.54
C VAL A 439 -1.61 -16.33 0.37
N LEU A 440 -1.91 -16.63 1.62
CA LEU A 440 -2.16 -15.63 2.65
C LEU A 440 -0.90 -15.39 3.48
N ALA A 441 -0.52 -14.12 3.63
CA ALA A 441 0.55 -13.68 4.51
C ALA A 441 -0.03 -13.33 5.89
N SER A 442 0.24 -14.18 6.87
CA SER A 442 -0.24 -14.00 8.25
C SER A 442 0.39 -12.76 8.88
N GLY A 443 -0.43 -11.78 9.26
CA GLY A 443 0.02 -10.50 9.79
C GLY A 443 0.50 -9.51 8.73
N GLY A 444 0.57 -9.91 7.45
CA GLY A 444 0.90 -9.01 6.34
C GLY A 444 -0.18 -7.97 6.09
N ASP A 445 0.21 -6.81 5.58
CA ASP A 445 -0.68 -5.71 5.18
C ASP A 445 -0.30 -5.14 3.80
N HIS A 446 -0.87 -3.99 3.45
CA HIS A 446 -0.64 -3.37 2.15
C HIS A 446 0.80 -2.86 1.93
N PHE A 447 1.49 -2.47 3.01
CA PHE A 447 2.74 -1.71 3.01
C PHE A 447 3.92 -2.47 3.62
N ASN A 448 3.76 -3.72 4.01
CA ASN A 448 4.85 -4.57 4.50
C ASN A 448 5.11 -5.79 3.59
N LEU A 449 4.33 -5.92 2.52
CA LEU A 449 4.47 -6.96 1.52
C LEU A 449 5.22 -6.50 0.25
N TRP A 450 5.53 -5.22 0.12
CA TRP A 450 6.39 -4.66 -0.95
C TRP A 450 7.88 -4.92 -0.71
N ALA A 451 8.75 -4.33 -1.55
CA ALA A 451 10.19 -4.54 -1.48
C ALA A 451 11.01 -3.30 -1.89
N PRO A 452 10.96 -2.22 -1.10
CA PRO A 452 11.62 -0.97 -1.45
C PRO A 452 13.14 -1.12 -1.48
N VAL A 453 13.77 -0.35 -2.36
CA VAL A 453 15.23 -0.24 -2.41
C VAL A 453 15.78 0.23 -1.06
N GLY A 454 16.83 -0.44 -0.58
CA GLY A 454 17.46 -0.10 0.70
C GLY A 454 16.71 -0.58 1.94
N ALA A 455 15.65 -1.40 1.80
CA ALA A 455 15.03 -2.06 2.95
C ALA A 455 16.05 -2.85 3.77
N GLU A 456 16.03 -2.69 5.10
CA GLU A 456 16.92 -3.41 6.01
C GLU A 456 16.63 -4.91 6.05
N GLN A 457 15.37 -5.26 5.77
CA GLN A 457 14.86 -6.62 5.85
C GLN A 457 14.68 -7.20 4.45
N PRO A 458 14.94 -8.51 4.28
CA PRO A 458 14.74 -9.15 2.99
C PRO A 458 13.27 -9.11 2.56
N PRO A 459 13.00 -9.09 1.25
CA PRO A 459 11.63 -9.01 0.74
C PRO A 459 10.83 -10.26 1.11
N VAL A 460 9.76 -10.07 1.87
CA VAL A 460 8.91 -11.16 2.41
C VAL A 460 8.42 -12.11 1.31
N LEU A 461 7.95 -11.54 0.19
CA LEU A 461 7.37 -12.30 -0.91
C LEU A 461 8.36 -12.72 -1.99
N GLY A 462 9.62 -12.25 -1.93
CA GLY A 462 10.61 -12.49 -2.98
C GLY A 462 10.80 -13.98 -3.31
N PRO A 463 11.05 -14.85 -2.31
CA PRO A 463 11.21 -16.29 -2.54
C PRO A 463 9.96 -16.96 -3.13
N LEU A 464 8.76 -16.57 -2.67
CA LEU A 464 7.50 -17.05 -3.21
C LEU A 464 7.30 -16.66 -4.68
N ILE A 465 7.59 -15.40 -5.02
CA ILE A 465 7.53 -14.88 -6.39
C ILE A 465 8.49 -15.68 -7.28
N LEU A 466 9.75 -15.87 -6.84
CA LEU A 466 10.75 -16.64 -7.58
C LEU A 466 10.28 -18.09 -7.81
N ALA A 467 9.79 -18.74 -6.76
CA ALA A 467 9.31 -20.13 -6.80
C ALA A 467 8.17 -20.33 -7.81
N TRP A 468 7.21 -19.41 -7.82
CA TRP A 468 6.06 -19.45 -8.74
C TRP A 468 6.46 -19.21 -10.19
N ILE A 469 7.34 -18.23 -10.44
CA ILE A 469 7.78 -17.87 -11.78
C ILE A 469 8.66 -18.97 -12.38
N ASN A 470 9.53 -19.60 -11.59
CA ASN A 470 10.34 -20.74 -12.03
C ASN A 470 9.46 -21.86 -12.61
N ASP A 471 8.40 -22.26 -11.89
CA ASP A 471 7.48 -23.32 -12.31
C ASP A 471 6.77 -23.00 -13.63
N HIS A 472 6.44 -21.73 -13.88
CA HIS A 472 5.61 -21.34 -15.03
C HIS A 472 6.39 -20.80 -16.23
N LEU A 473 7.66 -20.44 -16.04
CA LEU A 473 8.58 -20.08 -17.13
C LEU A 473 9.56 -21.22 -17.49
N GLY A 474 9.35 -22.41 -16.91
CA GLY A 474 10.09 -23.62 -17.26
C GLY A 474 11.55 -23.60 -16.81
N ILE A 475 11.85 -22.96 -15.68
CA ILE A 475 13.17 -23.06 -15.04
C ILE A 475 13.19 -24.33 -14.18
N THR A 476 14.05 -25.29 -14.54
CA THR A 476 14.22 -26.56 -13.81
C THR A 476 15.37 -26.48 -12.81
N ASP A 477 15.43 -27.44 -11.88
CA ASP A 477 16.50 -27.57 -10.88
C ASP A 477 16.72 -26.33 -9.99
N SER A 478 15.65 -25.57 -9.78
CA SER A 478 15.61 -24.33 -9.01
C SER A 478 14.50 -24.37 -7.94
N LEU A 479 14.40 -23.31 -7.13
CA LEU A 479 13.30 -23.15 -6.18
C LEU A 479 11.96 -23.22 -6.92
N SER A 480 11.05 -24.09 -6.50
CA SER A 480 9.74 -24.30 -7.13
C SER A 480 8.61 -24.10 -6.13
N PHE A 481 7.45 -23.64 -6.59
CA PHE A 481 6.28 -23.47 -5.72
C PHE A 481 5.81 -24.84 -5.21
N LYS A 482 5.77 -25.84 -6.11
CA LYS A 482 5.41 -27.23 -5.75
C LYS A 482 6.40 -27.92 -4.82
N GLY A 483 7.69 -27.57 -4.91
CA GLY A 483 8.73 -28.13 -4.06
C GLY A 483 8.74 -27.60 -2.63
N GLY A 484 8.01 -26.51 -2.36
CA GLY A 484 8.01 -25.86 -1.05
C GLY A 484 9.28 -25.05 -0.78
N GLY A 485 9.52 -24.71 0.49
CA GLY A 485 10.73 -23.97 0.89
C GLY A 485 10.77 -22.53 0.38
N TRP A 486 9.62 -21.91 0.15
CA TRP A 486 9.49 -20.53 -0.30
C TRP A 486 8.89 -19.60 0.76
N GLY A 487 8.68 -20.12 1.97
CA GLY A 487 8.15 -19.37 3.11
C GLY A 487 9.12 -18.32 3.64
N HIS A 488 8.64 -17.54 4.60
CA HIS A 488 9.42 -16.50 5.26
C HIS A 488 9.46 -16.72 6.78
N GLN A 489 10.60 -16.42 7.41
CA GLN A 489 10.85 -16.76 8.80
C GLN A 489 9.94 -16.03 9.81
N ARG A 490 9.56 -14.78 9.51
CA ARG A 490 8.79 -13.92 10.43
C ARG A 490 7.34 -13.68 10.01
N VAL A 491 7.04 -13.88 8.74
CA VAL A 491 5.71 -13.65 8.17
C VAL A 491 5.27 -14.98 7.59
N PRO A 492 4.48 -15.78 8.34
CA PRO A 492 4.00 -17.06 7.86
C PRO A 492 3.25 -16.88 6.53
N LEU A 493 3.66 -17.63 5.51
CA LEU A 493 2.98 -17.66 4.20
C LEU A 493 2.27 -19.00 4.07
N ILE A 494 0.95 -18.99 3.86
CA ILE A 494 0.10 -20.18 3.85
C ILE A 494 -0.56 -20.31 2.48
N ASP A 495 -0.33 -21.40 1.75
CA ASP A 495 -1.15 -21.76 0.59
C ASP A 495 -2.51 -22.27 1.09
N VAL A 496 -3.55 -21.46 0.88
CA VAL A 496 -4.93 -21.79 1.31
C VAL A 496 -5.79 -22.26 0.16
N THR A 497 -5.22 -22.44 -1.04
CA THR A 497 -5.99 -22.76 -2.25
C THR A 497 -6.78 -24.06 -2.10
N GLY A 498 -6.23 -25.06 -1.42
CA GLY A 498 -6.90 -26.34 -1.14
C GLY A 498 -8.09 -26.26 -0.17
N GLN A 499 -8.26 -25.11 0.50
CA GLN A 499 -9.33 -24.87 1.47
C GLN A 499 -10.47 -24.03 0.89
N LEU A 500 -10.31 -23.51 -0.34
CA LEU A 500 -11.30 -22.64 -1.01
C LEU A 500 -12.36 -23.44 -1.78
#